data_AF-A0A453HRW9-F1
#
_entry.id   AF-A0A453HRW9-F1
#
_cell.length_a   1.000
_cell.length_b   1.000
_cell.length_c   1.000
_cell.angle_alpha   90.00
_cell.angle_beta   90.00
_cell.angle_gamma   90.00
#
_symmetry.space_group_name_H-M   'P 1'
#
loop_
_entity.id
_entity.type
_entity.pdbx_description
1 polymer ?
#
loop_
_entity_poly.entity_id
_entity_poly.type
_entity_poly.pdbx_seq_one_letter_code
_entity_poly.pdbx_strand_id
1 'polypeptide(L)'
;MLGVIQAQKTAELLLDLKVNSIICSPQVAAVDTATAICEVQEAAGCLGADCVPRYVEMKNLLGLEIDDAFLTKQKSLEQIVQSGWMGGMEHQKLKTLWAQSEDAWQALVNEL
;
A
#
# COMPACT_ATOMS: atom_id res chain seq x y z
N MET A 1 5.63 -5.58 15.29
CA MET A 1 5.55 -4.46 16.25
C MET A 1 5.86 -3.12 15.58
N LEU A 2 7.01 -2.93 14.91
CA LEU A 2 7.33 -1.64 14.25
C LEU A 2 6.33 -1.23 13.16
N GLY A 3 5.91 -2.16 12.29
CA GLY A 3 4.94 -1.87 11.22
C GLY A 3 3.59 -1.37 11.74
N VAL A 4 3.10 -1.91 12.86
CA VAL A 4 1.85 -1.44 13.50
C VAL A 4 2.00 0.00 14.00
N ILE A 5 3.13 0.33 14.63
CA ILE A 5 3.40 1.71 15.10
C ILE A 5 3.44 2.67 13.91
N GLN A 6 4.06 2.27 12.79
CA GLN A 6 4.12 3.07 11.57
C GLN A 6 2.74 3.28 10.95
N ALA A 7 1.92 2.22 10.90
CA ALA A 7 0.55 2.31 10.40
C ALA A 7 -0.30 3.27 11.25
N GLN A 8 -0.22 3.15 12.57
CA GLN A 8 -0.92 4.06 13.50
C GLN A 8 -0.46 5.52 13.35
N LYS A 9 0.85 5.76 13.24
CA LYS A 9 1.38 7.12 13.03
C LYS A 9 0.97 7.71 11.68
N THR A 10 0.90 6.87 10.65
CA THR A 10 0.35 7.27 9.35
C THR A 10 -1.13 7.60 9.47
N ALA A 11 -1.90 6.82 10.22
CA ALA A 11 -3.31 7.07 10.46
C ALA A 11 -3.55 8.39 11.23
N GLU A 12 -2.73 8.68 12.24
CA GLU A 12 -2.72 9.95 12.97
C GLU A 12 -2.43 11.14 12.02
N LEU A 13 -1.47 11.01 11.11
CA LEU A 13 -1.16 12.04 10.11
C LEU A 13 -2.34 12.32 9.18
N LEU A 14 -3.16 11.30 8.91
CA LEU A 14 -4.33 11.40 8.04
C LEU A 14 -5.59 11.93 8.76
N LEU A 15 -5.53 12.29 10.05
CA LEU A 15 -6.72 12.73 10.81
C LEU A 15 -7.36 14.02 10.28
N ASP A 16 -6.56 14.90 9.68
CA ASP A 16 -7.07 16.12 9.05
C ASP A 16 -7.79 15.85 7.71
N LEU A 17 -7.67 14.64 7.16
CA LEU A 17 -8.30 14.22 5.92
C LEU A 17 -9.51 13.33 6.20
N LYS A 18 -10.62 13.58 5.51
CA LYS A 18 -11.79 12.72 5.56
C LYS A 18 -11.64 11.54 4.59
N VAL A 19 -10.97 10.48 5.04
CA VAL A 19 -10.74 9.26 4.24
C VAL A 19 -12.02 8.43 4.19
N ASN A 20 -12.68 8.31 3.04
CA ASN A 20 -13.93 7.53 2.91
C ASN A 20 -13.71 6.08 2.45
N SER A 21 -12.61 5.82 1.73
CA SER A 21 -12.29 4.50 1.16
C SER A 21 -10.78 4.30 1.20
N ILE A 22 -10.35 3.07 1.46
CA ILE A 22 -8.95 2.64 1.45
C ILE A 22 -8.85 1.47 0.47
N ILE A 23 -7.97 1.62 -0.51
CA ILE A 23 -7.70 0.59 -1.52
C ILE A 23 -6.29 0.07 -1.27
N CYS A 24 -6.14 -1.25 -1.11
CA CYS A 24 -4.85 -1.88 -0.85
C CYS A 24 -4.67 -3.18 -1.65
N SER A 25 -3.43 -3.68 -1.67
CA SER A 25 -3.14 -5.01 -2.22
C SER A 25 -3.62 -6.09 -1.25
N PRO A 26 -3.88 -7.32 -1.72
CA PRO A 26 -4.30 -8.45 -0.88
C PRO A 26 -3.20 -8.95 0.08
N GLN A 27 -2.00 -8.37 0.03
CA GLN A 27 -0.88 -8.79 0.87
C GLN A 27 -1.17 -8.47 2.34
N VAL A 28 -0.88 -9.43 3.23
CA VAL A 28 -1.16 -9.31 4.67
C VAL A 28 -0.61 -8.01 5.27
N ALA A 29 0.62 -7.61 4.91
CA ALA A 29 1.20 -6.37 5.41
C ALA A 29 0.43 -5.11 4.97
N ALA A 30 -0.09 -5.10 3.74
CA ALA A 30 -0.89 -3.99 3.21
C ALA A 30 -2.28 -3.96 3.85
N VAL A 31 -2.92 -5.12 4.02
CA VAL A 31 -4.21 -5.27 4.69
C VAL A 31 -4.12 -4.85 6.16
N ASP A 32 -3.10 -5.31 6.89
CA ASP A 32 -2.88 -4.94 8.30
C ASP A 32 -2.68 -3.42 8.44
N THR A 33 -1.89 -2.82 7.54
CA THR A 33 -1.66 -1.36 7.53
C THR A 33 -2.96 -0.61 7.23
N ALA A 34 -3.71 -1.03 6.21
CA ALA A 34 -4.98 -0.43 5.84
C ALA A 34 -6.02 -0.55 6.95
N THR A 35 -6.06 -1.69 7.66
CA THR A 35 -6.96 -1.94 8.79
C THR A 35 -6.64 -1.00 9.95
N ALA A 36 -5.36 -0.85 10.32
CA ALA A 36 -4.95 0.08 11.38
C ALA A 36 -5.29 1.55 11.02
N ILE A 37 -5.17 1.93 9.75
CA ILE A 37 -5.60 3.25 9.28
C ILE A 37 -7.13 3.38 9.36
N CYS A 38 -7.86 2.36 8.91
CA CYS A 38 -9.32 2.30 8.94
C CYS A 38 -9.85 2.54 10.35
N GLU A 39 -9.42 1.75 11.35
CA GLU A 39 -9.89 1.85 12.73
C GLU A 39 -9.74 3.26 13.32
N VAL A 40 -8.58 3.89 13.09
CA VAL A 40 -8.32 5.27 13.55
C VAL A 40 -9.20 6.28 12.81
N GLN A 41 -9.41 6.07 11.51
CA GLN A 41 -10.22 6.93 10.67
C GLN A 41 -11.72 6.81 10.98
N GLU A 42 -12.22 5.62 11.30
CA GLU A 42 -13.60 5.39 11.74
C GLU A 42 -13.88 6.07 13.08
N ALA A 43 -12.91 6.05 13.99
CA ALA A 43 -12.97 6.75 15.27
C ALA A 43 -12.66 8.26 15.17
N ALA A 44 -12.17 8.75 14.02
CA ALA A 44 -11.82 10.15 13.84
C ALA A 44 -13.08 11.02 13.98
N GLY A 45 -13.07 11.90 14.99
CA GLY A 45 -14.20 12.77 15.32
C GLY A 45 -15.12 12.22 16.43
N CYS A 46 -14.88 11.03 16.95
CA CYS A 46 -15.64 10.47 18.07
C CYS A 46 -15.01 10.81 19.44
N LEU A 47 -15.39 11.96 19.98
CA LEU A 47 -14.91 12.47 21.29
C LEU A 47 -15.92 12.31 22.45
N GLY A 48 -16.87 11.39 22.36
CA GLY A 48 -17.92 11.24 23.39
C GLY A 48 -18.50 9.84 23.50
N ALA A 49 -19.13 9.55 24.64
CA ALA A 49 -19.66 8.23 24.99
C ALA A 49 -20.75 7.71 24.05
N ASP A 50 -21.45 8.62 23.34
CA ASP A 50 -22.54 8.30 22.41
C ASP A 50 -22.14 8.48 20.93
N CYS A 51 -20.84 8.63 20.63
CA CYS A 51 -20.43 8.80 19.25
C CYS A 51 -20.46 7.48 18.47
N VAL A 52 -21.01 7.53 17.27
CA VAL A 52 -21.04 6.41 16.33
C VAL A 52 -19.86 6.56 15.36
N PRO A 53 -18.89 5.62 15.35
CA PRO A 53 -17.82 5.60 14.36
C PRO A 53 -18.39 5.63 12.95
N ARG A 54 -17.74 6.40 12.07
CA ARG A 54 -18.10 6.41 10.65
C ARG A 54 -17.58 5.14 9.97
N TYR A 55 -18.24 4.67 8.93
CA TYR A 55 -17.74 3.56 8.11
C TYR A 55 -16.66 4.07 7.13
N VAL A 56 -15.57 3.33 7.02
CA VAL A 56 -14.56 3.51 5.97
C VAL A 56 -14.57 2.26 5.09
N GLU A 57 -14.82 2.45 3.80
CA GLU A 57 -14.81 1.33 2.86
C GLU A 57 -13.38 0.80 2.69
N MET A 58 -13.23 -0.52 2.66
CA MET A 58 -11.96 -1.17 2.34
C MET A 58 -12.12 -2.07 1.11
N LYS A 59 -11.26 -1.85 0.11
CA LYS A 59 -11.22 -2.66 -1.10
C LYS A 59 -9.83 -3.26 -1.31
N ASN A 60 -9.80 -4.54 -1.64
CA ASN A 60 -8.56 -5.23 -2.01
C ASN A 60 -8.48 -5.34 -3.53
N LEU A 61 -7.41 -4.83 -4.13
CA LEU A 61 -7.14 -4.93 -5.55
C LEU A 61 -5.95 -5.84 -5.81
N LEU A 62 -6.20 -6.97 -6.47
CA LEU A 62 -5.14 -7.90 -6.90
C LEU A 62 -4.11 -7.23 -7.80
N GLY A 63 -4.52 -6.26 -8.63
CA GLY A 63 -3.61 -5.52 -9.51
C GLY A 63 -2.55 -4.68 -8.77
N LEU A 64 -2.72 -4.43 -7.47
CA LEU A 64 -1.72 -3.74 -6.64
C LEU A 64 -0.67 -4.68 -6.06
N GLU A 65 -0.81 -5.99 -6.25
CA GLU A 65 0.17 -6.96 -5.78
C GLU A 65 1.40 -6.93 -6.68
N ILE A 66 2.58 -6.78 -6.07
CA ILE A 66 3.86 -6.89 -6.79
C ILE A 66 4.31 -8.35 -6.72
N ASP A 67 4.73 -8.91 -7.85
CA ASP A 67 5.21 -10.29 -7.92
C ASP A 67 6.38 -10.52 -6.94
N ASP A 68 6.30 -11.60 -6.16
CA ASP A 68 7.35 -12.03 -5.21
C ASP A 68 8.72 -12.23 -5.89
N ALA A 69 8.72 -12.57 -7.18
CA ALA A 69 9.94 -12.67 -7.99
C ALA A 69 10.69 -11.33 -8.12
N PHE A 70 9.97 -10.21 -8.04
CA PHE A 70 10.54 -8.87 -8.03
C PHE A 70 11.14 -8.54 -6.66
N LEU A 71 10.40 -8.81 -5.57
CA LEU A 71 10.85 -8.57 -4.19
C LEU A 71 12.07 -9.41 -3.80
N THR A 72 12.10 -10.69 -4.18
CA THR A 72 13.22 -11.60 -3.90
C THR A 72 14.51 -11.12 -4.60
N LYS A 73 14.39 -10.49 -5.76
CA LYS A 73 15.53 -9.94 -6.52
C LYS A 73 15.87 -8.50 -6.14
N GLN A 74 15.03 -7.81 -5.37
CA GLN A 74 15.38 -6.51 -4.81
C GLN A 74 16.42 -6.62 -3.70
N LYS A 75 16.38 -7.69 -2.89
CA LYS A 75 17.50 -8.04 -1.98
C LYS A 75 18.80 -8.29 -2.74
N SER A 76 18.73 -8.74 -3.99
CA SER A 76 19.90 -8.82 -4.88
C SER A 76 20.24 -7.50 -5.57
N LEU A 77 19.31 -6.53 -5.68
CA LEU A 77 19.58 -5.20 -6.25
C LEU A 77 20.57 -4.41 -5.40
N GLU A 78 20.48 -4.49 -4.07
CA GLU A 78 21.51 -3.92 -3.19
C GLU A 78 22.90 -4.53 -3.45
N GLN A 79 22.97 -5.82 -3.81
CA GLN A 79 24.21 -6.50 -4.20
C GLN A 79 24.64 -6.20 -5.65
N ILE A 80 23.70 -5.89 -6.55
CA ILE A 80 23.95 -5.57 -7.96
C ILE A 80 24.43 -4.12 -8.12
N VAL A 81 23.89 -3.18 -7.34
CA VAL A 81 24.39 -1.79 -7.26
C VAL A 81 25.87 -1.76 -6.82
N GLN A 82 26.31 -2.73 -6.01
CA GLN A 82 27.72 -2.90 -5.65
C GLN A 82 28.60 -3.54 -6.74
N SER A 83 28.03 -4.24 -7.73
CA SER A 83 28.81 -5.00 -8.72
C SER A 83 28.92 -4.35 -10.11
N GLY A 84 28.34 -3.16 -10.32
CA GLY A 84 28.58 -2.35 -11.53
C GLY A 84 28.07 -2.96 -12.85
N TRP A 85 27.26 -4.01 -12.80
CA TRP A 85 26.74 -4.69 -13.99
C TRP A 85 25.36 -4.16 -14.40
N MET A 86 25.33 -2.90 -14.85
CA MET A 86 24.13 -2.23 -15.34
C MET A 86 24.06 -2.33 -16.86
N GLY A 87 22.95 -2.79 -17.44
CA GLY A 87 22.73 -2.55 -18.87
C GLY A 87 21.56 -3.27 -19.53
N GLY A 88 21.47 -4.60 -19.41
CA GLY A 88 20.51 -5.39 -20.20
C GLY A 88 19.33 -5.93 -19.40
N MET A 89 19.61 -6.56 -18.26
CA MET A 89 18.62 -7.33 -17.49
C MET A 89 17.69 -6.45 -16.65
N GLU A 90 18.10 -5.20 -16.39
CA GLU A 90 17.34 -4.23 -15.59
C GLU A 90 16.29 -3.49 -16.43
N HIS A 91 16.59 -3.18 -17.69
CA HIS A 91 15.66 -2.46 -18.57
C HIS A 91 14.38 -3.26 -18.84
N GLN A 92 14.50 -4.57 -19.10
CA GLN A 92 13.34 -5.43 -19.32
C GLN A 92 12.46 -5.54 -18.07
N LYS A 93 13.07 -5.60 -16.87
CA LYS A 93 12.32 -5.64 -15.61
C LYS A 93 11.60 -4.34 -15.31
N LEU A 94 12.28 -3.20 -15.54
CA LEU A 94 11.66 -1.88 -15.40
C LEU A 94 10.49 -1.72 -16.36
N LYS A 95 10.62 -2.22 -17.59
CA LYS A 95 9.53 -2.22 -18.56
C LYS A 95 8.34 -3.07 -18.09
N THR A 96 8.59 -4.24 -17.50
CA THR A 96 7.53 -5.08 -16.91
C THR A 96 6.87 -4.39 -15.72
N LEU A 97 7.63 -3.81 -14.79
CA LEU A 97 7.09 -3.08 -13.65
C LEU A 97 6.27 -1.86 -14.09
N TRP A 98 6.71 -1.16 -15.13
CA TRP A 98 5.98 -0.03 -15.70
C TRP A 98 4.64 -0.46 -16.29
N ALA A 99 4.62 -1.54 -17.08
CA ALA A 99 3.39 -2.10 -17.61
C ALA A 99 2.44 -2.56 -16.48
N GLN A 100 2.97 -3.22 -15.44
CA GLN A 100 2.18 -3.61 -14.27
C GLN A 100 1.61 -2.39 -13.53
N SER A 101 2.36 -1.28 -13.46
CA SER A 101 1.90 -0.04 -12.84
C SER A 101 0.78 0.60 -13.66
N GLU A 102 0.84 0.52 -14.99
CA GLU A 102 -0.23 0.96 -15.89
C GLU A 102 -1.51 0.14 -15.68
N ASP A 103 -1.39 -1.19 -15.64
CA ASP A 103 -2.52 -2.09 -15.36
C ASP A 103 -3.13 -1.83 -13.97
N ALA A 104 -2.28 -1.66 -12.97
CA ALA A 104 -2.68 -1.33 -11.60
C ALA A 104 -3.42 0.01 -11.52
N TRP A 105 -2.93 1.03 -12.23
CA TRP A 105 -3.58 2.33 -12.31
C TRP A 105 -4.94 2.24 -13.01
N GLN A 106 -5.03 1.48 -14.10
CA GLN A 106 -6.30 1.28 -14.79
C GLN A 106 -7.32 0.54 -13.91
N ALA A 107 -6.89 -0.48 -13.15
CA ALA A 107 -7.73 -1.17 -12.18
C ALA A 107 -8.22 -0.22 -11.07
N LEU A 108 -7.32 0.63 -10.55
CA LEU A 108 -7.67 1.64 -9.55
C LEU A 108 -8.72 2.63 -10.09
N VAL A 109 -8.52 3.16 -11.30
CA VAL A 109 -9.46 4.09 -11.94
C VAL A 109 -10.83 3.47 -12.16
N ASN A 110 -10.90 2.17 -12.44
CA ASN A 110 -12.18 1.47 -12.60
C ASN A 110 -12.94 1.25 -11.27
N GLU A 111 -12.25 1.35 -10.13
CA GLU A 111 -12.83 1.18 -8.78
C GLU A 111 -13.25 2.48 -8.09
N LEU A 112 -12.73 3.64 -8.55
CA LEU A 112 -13.04 4.98 -8.05
C LEU A 112 -14.32 5.53 -8.69
#